data_AF-A0A2U8WDX9-F1
#
_entry.id   AF-A0A2U8WDX9-F1
#
_cell.length_a   1.000
_cell.length_b   1.000
_cell.length_c   1.000
_cell.angle_alpha   90.00
_cell.angle_beta   90.00
_cell.angle_gamma   90.00
#
_symmetry.space_group_name_H-M   'P 1'
#
loop_
_entity.id
_entity.type
_entity.pdbx_description
1 polymer ?
#
loop_
_entity_poly.entity_id
_entity_poly.type
_entity_poly.pdbx_seq_one_letter_code
_entity_poly.pdbx_strand_id
1 'polypeptide(L)'
;MTTKKSKKPAEKPEAKARRGRPTRDEALRRAIRAAGVDSTLIDPKRILAGIAVDRDAPATARVAACKALMAANAGLPAVLVDPGEVPEEDEMSRRALALMAQRGVPN
;
A
#
# COMPACT_ATOMS: atom_id res chain seq x y z
N MET A 1 -68.43 -13.25 9.54
CA MET A 1 -67.13 -13.51 10.18
C MET A 1 -66.19 -14.10 9.13
N THR A 2 -65.28 -13.32 8.56
CA THR A 2 -64.34 -13.78 7.51
C THR A 2 -62.90 -13.56 7.99
N THR A 3 -62.12 -14.64 7.98
CA THR A 3 -60.76 -14.70 8.50
C THR A 3 -59.75 -14.18 7.47
N LYS A 4 -58.94 -13.17 7.84
CA LYS A 4 -57.82 -12.68 7.02
C LYS A 4 -56.63 -13.64 7.17
N LYS A 5 -56.24 -14.29 6.07
CA LYS A 5 -55.03 -15.13 5.97
C LYS A 5 -53.79 -14.23 5.85
N SER A 6 -52.92 -14.26 6.86
CA SER A 6 -51.67 -13.51 6.92
C SER A 6 -50.67 -13.99 5.85
N LYS A 7 -50.15 -13.07 5.03
CA LYS A 7 -49.14 -13.33 4.00
C LYS A 7 -47.75 -13.34 4.66
N LYS A 8 -47.11 -14.51 4.77
CA LYS A 8 -45.70 -14.62 5.21
C LYS A 8 -44.80 -13.89 4.20
N PRO A 9 -43.84 -13.05 4.63
CA PRO A 9 -42.83 -12.51 3.71
C PRO A 9 -41.80 -13.61 3.40
N ALA A 10 -41.49 -13.77 2.12
CA ALA A 10 -40.47 -14.69 1.65
C ALA A 10 -39.08 -14.24 2.12
N GLU A 11 -38.36 -15.14 2.79
CA GLU A 11 -36.94 -14.97 3.09
C GLU A 11 -36.16 -14.88 1.77
N LYS A 12 -35.45 -13.76 1.57
CA LYS A 12 -34.55 -13.58 0.44
C LYS A 12 -33.34 -14.50 0.64
N PRO A 13 -32.99 -15.37 -0.32
CA PRO A 13 -31.78 -16.18 -0.19
C PRO A 13 -30.56 -15.27 -0.21
N GLU A 14 -29.68 -15.44 0.80
CA GLU A 14 -28.41 -14.72 0.91
C GLU A 14 -27.57 -14.92 -0.36
N ALA A 15 -27.09 -13.81 -0.91
CA ALA A 15 -26.29 -13.80 -2.12
C ALA A 15 -24.97 -14.54 -1.87
N LYS A 16 -24.82 -15.73 -2.46
CA LYS A 16 -23.56 -16.49 -2.47
C LYS A 16 -22.44 -15.60 -3.02
N ALA A 17 -21.46 -15.29 -2.18
CA ALA A 17 -20.28 -14.50 -2.57
C ALA A 17 -19.64 -15.11 -3.83
N ARG A 18 -19.63 -14.34 -4.91
CA ARG A 18 -19.02 -14.73 -6.18
C ARG A 18 -17.52 -14.93 -5.93
N ARG A 19 -17.01 -16.14 -6.22
CA ARG A 19 -15.57 -16.45 -6.18
C ARG A 19 -14.86 -15.63 -7.26
N GLY A 20 -14.51 -14.39 -6.94
CA GLY A 20 -13.73 -13.49 -7.78
C GLY A 20 -12.23 -13.76 -7.67
N ARG A 21 -11.46 -13.21 -8.61
CA ARG A 21 -9.99 -13.17 -8.55
C ARG A 21 -9.57 -12.63 -7.17
N PRO A 22 -8.60 -13.27 -6.48
CA PRO A 22 -8.17 -12.81 -5.18
C PRO A 22 -7.70 -11.36 -5.26
N THR A 23 -8.03 -10.59 -4.23
CA THR A 23 -7.46 -9.25 -4.07
C THR A 23 -5.94 -9.32 -3.88
N ARG A 24 -5.22 -8.21 -4.10
CA ARG A 24 -3.76 -8.16 -3.86
C ARG A 24 -3.41 -8.60 -2.44
N ASP A 25 -4.18 -8.13 -1.46
CA ASP A 25 -4.02 -8.49 -0.05
C ASP A 25 -4.27 -9.98 0.22
N GLU A 26 -5.29 -10.56 -0.40
CA GLU A 26 -5.57 -12.00 -0.29
C GLU A 26 -4.45 -12.85 -0.91
N ALA A 27 -3.95 -12.44 -2.07
CA ALA A 27 -2.83 -13.11 -2.72
C ALA A 27 -1.56 -13.02 -1.87
N LEU A 28 -1.29 -11.85 -1.29
CA LEU A 28 -0.15 -11.64 -0.39
C LEU A 28 -0.25 -12.50 0.88
N ARG A 29 -1.41 -12.48 1.56
CA ARG A 29 -1.63 -13.32 2.76
C ARG A 29 -1.50 -14.80 2.45
N ARG A 30 -1.98 -15.24 1.28
CA ARG A 30 -1.84 -16.62 0.82
C ARG A 30 -0.36 -16.98 0.59
N ALA A 31 0.40 -16.09 -0.03
CA ALA A 31 1.83 -16.30 -0.27
C ALA A 31 2.64 -16.35 1.03
N ILE A 32 2.41 -15.43 1.97
CA ILE A 32 3.05 -15.42 3.30
C ILE A 32 2.76 -16.74 4.03
N ARG A 33 1.50 -17.19 4.02
CA ARG A 33 1.09 -18.45 4.65
C ARG A 33 1.76 -19.66 3.99
N ALA A 34 1.82 -19.69 2.65
CA ALA A 34 2.44 -20.77 1.91
C ALA A 34 3.95 -20.85 2.14
N ALA A 35 4.61 -19.70 2.33
CA ALA A 35 6.03 -19.62 2.64
C ALA A 35 6.35 -19.95 4.12
N GLY A 36 5.33 -20.14 4.97
CA GLY A 36 5.53 -20.39 6.40
C GLY A 36 6.18 -19.22 7.14
N VAL A 37 6.06 -18.00 6.61
CA VAL A 37 6.73 -16.82 7.15
C VAL A 37 5.95 -16.29 8.34
N ASP A 38 6.59 -16.24 9.50
CA ASP A 38 6.08 -15.58 10.69
C ASP A 38 6.38 -14.08 10.64
N SER A 39 5.35 -13.27 10.46
CA SER A 39 5.47 -11.81 10.42
C SER A 39 5.96 -11.19 11.74
N THR A 40 5.82 -11.89 12.86
CA THR A 40 6.25 -11.39 14.18
C THR A 40 7.75 -11.48 14.39
N LEU A 41 8.42 -12.36 13.63
CA LEU A 41 9.87 -12.51 13.63
C LEU A 41 10.56 -11.55 12.65
N ILE A 42 9.79 -10.89 11.80
CA ILE A 42 10.30 -9.93 10.82
C ILE A 42 10.36 -8.56 11.48
N ASP A 43 11.51 -7.90 11.39
CA ASP A 43 11.68 -6.48 11.72
C ASP A 43 11.66 -5.66 10.42
N PRO A 44 10.51 -5.02 10.07
CA PRO A 44 10.40 -4.27 8.82
C PRO A 44 11.32 -3.06 8.79
N LYS A 45 11.62 -2.44 9.95
CA LYS A 45 12.50 -1.27 10.01
C LYS A 45 13.92 -1.65 9.63
N ARG A 46 14.41 -2.81 10.10
CA ARG A 46 15.72 -3.33 9.70
C ARG A 46 15.80 -3.64 8.21
N ILE A 47 14.76 -4.26 7.64
CA ILE A 47 14.73 -4.56 6.20
C ILE A 47 14.79 -3.27 5.38
N LEU A 48 13.95 -2.29 5.70
CA LEU A 48 13.93 -1.00 5.01
C LEU A 48 15.26 -0.26 5.17
N ALA A 49 15.88 -0.30 6.35
CA ALA A 49 17.19 0.29 6.56
C ALA A 49 18.27 -0.38 5.70
N GLY A 50 18.22 -1.71 5.57
CA GLY A 50 19.09 -2.47 4.67
C GLY A 50 18.92 -2.04 3.21
N ILE A 51 17.67 -1.94 2.73
CA ILE A 51 17.38 -1.48 1.37
C ILE A 51 17.88 -0.05 1.15
N ALA A 52 17.68 0.85 2.12
CA ALA A 52 18.07 2.24 1.99
C ALA A 52 19.57 2.44 1.76
N VAL A 53 20.42 1.57 2.31
CA VAL A 53 21.89 1.65 2.19
C VAL A 53 22.48 0.73 1.12
N ASP A 54 21.67 -0.17 0.54
CA ASP A 54 22.13 -1.14 -0.46
C ASP A 54 22.42 -0.47 -1.81
N ARG A 55 23.69 -0.44 -2.22
CA ARG A 55 24.12 0.18 -3.47
C ARG A 55 23.61 -0.53 -4.72
N ASP A 56 23.35 -1.83 -4.62
CA ASP A 56 22.90 -2.64 -5.75
C ASP A 56 21.37 -2.60 -5.90
N ALA A 57 20.67 -2.06 -4.91
CA ALA A 57 19.23 -1.84 -4.98
C ALA A 57 18.87 -0.69 -5.97
N PRO A 58 17.78 -0.84 -6.75
CA PRO A 58 17.27 0.23 -7.61
C PRO A 58 17.08 1.54 -6.85
N ALA A 59 17.42 2.68 -7.47
CA ALA A 59 17.33 3.98 -6.83
C ALA A 59 15.92 4.28 -6.30
N THR A 60 14.88 3.88 -7.03
CA THR A 60 13.47 4.02 -6.62
C THR A 60 13.16 3.23 -5.36
N ALA A 61 13.68 2.00 -5.22
CA ALA A 61 13.49 1.17 -4.04
C ALA A 61 14.17 1.79 -2.81
N ARG A 62 15.39 2.33 -2.97
CA ARG A 62 16.09 3.05 -1.89
C ARG A 62 15.31 4.27 -1.41
N VAL A 63 14.86 5.11 -2.34
CA VAL A 63 14.07 6.31 -2.00
C VAL A 63 12.76 5.93 -1.31
N ALA A 64 12.06 4.91 -1.80
CA ALA A 64 10.84 4.41 -1.17
C ALA A 64 11.10 3.91 0.26
N ALA A 65 12.19 3.18 0.48
CA ALA A 65 12.58 2.71 1.82
C ALA A 65 12.88 3.88 2.77
N CYS A 66 13.63 4.89 2.32
CA CYS A 66 13.88 6.10 3.11
C CYS A 66 12.57 6.84 3.47
N LYS A 67 11.67 7.02 2.49
CA LYS A 67 10.36 7.66 2.73
C LYS A 67 9.54 6.88 3.76
N ALA A 68 9.49 5.55 3.64
CA ALA A 68 8.78 4.69 4.58
C ALA A 68 9.35 4.77 6.01
N LEU A 69 10.68 4.80 6.15
CA LEU A 69 11.35 4.98 7.46
C LEU A 69 11.03 6.34 8.08
N MET A 70 11.05 7.42 7.29
CA MET A 70 10.69 8.75 7.77
C MET A 70 9.24 8.83 8.22
N ALA A 71 8.30 8.29 7.43
CA ALA A 71 6.88 8.24 7.80
C ALA A 71 6.66 7.45 9.09
N ALA A 72 7.31 6.29 9.22
CA ALA A 72 7.23 5.46 10.42
C ALA A 72 7.78 6.15 11.69
N ASN A 73 8.81 6.98 11.56
CA ASN A 73 9.36 7.76 12.67
C ASN A 73 8.49 8.97 13.04
N ALA A 74 7.80 9.55 12.06
CA ALA A 74 6.85 10.65 12.27
C ALA A 74 5.50 10.18 12.85
N GLY A 75 5.31 8.86 13.04
CA GLY A 75 4.01 8.29 13.45
C GLY A 75 2.94 8.43 12.36
N LEU A 76 3.33 8.76 11.13
CA LEU A 76 2.42 8.85 10.01
C LEU A 76 2.15 7.44 9.48
N PRO A 77 0.91 7.15 9.03
CA PRO A 77 0.67 5.91 8.31
C PRO A 77 1.63 5.87 7.13
N ALA A 78 2.30 4.73 6.94
CA ALA A 78 3.14 4.51 5.77
C ALA A 78 2.26 4.75 4.55
N VAL A 79 2.45 5.88 3.87
CA VAL A 79 1.74 6.19 2.64
C VAL A 79 2.23 5.14 1.65
N LEU A 80 1.41 4.12 1.42
CA LEU A 80 1.57 3.20 0.30
C LEU A 80 1.27 4.04 -0.94
N VAL A 81 2.26 4.80 -1.40
CA VAL A 81 2.17 5.53 -2.66
C VAL A 81 2.02 4.44 -3.72
N ASP A 82 0.83 4.38 -4.34
CA ASP A 82 0.59 3.46 -5.45
C ASP A 82 1.63 3.81 -6.53
N PRO A 83 2.42 2.85 -7.05
CA PRO A 83 3.48 3.15 -8.03
C PRO A 83 3.02 3.81 -9.34
N GLY A 84 1.72 4.11 -9.50
CA GLY A 84 1.16 4.93 -10.59
C GLY A 84 0.58 6.28 -10.15
N GLU A 85 0.56 6.58 -8.85
CA GLU A 85 0.11 7.87 -8.31
C GLU A 85 1.32 8.78 -8.21
N VAL A 86 1.49 9.65 -9.22
CA VAL A 86 2.44 10.76 -9.14
C VAL A 86 1.97 11.62 -7.96
N PRO A 87 2.75 11.77 -6.88
CA PRO A 87 2.36 12.68 -5.82
C PRO A 87 2.20 14.05 -6.48
N GLU A 88 1.07 14.73 -6.24
CA GLU A 88 0.96 16.15 -6.57
C GLU A 88 2.24 16.83 -6.09
N GLU A 89 2.95 17.48 -7.01
CA GLU A 89 4.33 17.94 -6.82
C GLU A 89 4.51 18.57 -5.44
N ASP A 90 5.15 17.82 -4.53
CA ASP A 90 5.42 18.29 -3.18
C ASP A 90 6.18 19.63 -3.27
N GLU A 91 5.83 20.61 -2.45
CA GLU A 91 6.35 21.97 -2.54
C GLU A 91 7.89 22.00 -2.46
N MET A 92 8.44 21.02 -1.72
CA MET A 92 9.88 20.77 -1.63
C MET A 92 10.48 20.34 -2.97
N SER A 93 9.79 19.49 -3.74
CA SER A 93 10.21 19.05 -5.08
C SER A 93 10.18 20.19 -6.08
N ARG A 94 9.14 21.03 -6.04
CA ARG A 94 9.02 22.22 -6.90
C ARG A 94 10.13 23.22 -6.60
N ARG A 95 10.46 23.44 -5.32
CA ARG A 95 11.58 24.30 -4.91
C ARG A 95 12.94 23.75 -5.33
N ALA A 96 13.13 22.43 -5.25
CA ALA A 96 14.36 21.78 -5.72
C ALA A 96 14.56 21.92 -7.23
N LEU A 97 13.49 21.72 -8.03
CA LEU A 97 13.53 21.92 -9.48
C LEU A 97 13.82 23.39 -9.85
N ALA A 98 13.22 24.36 -9.16
CA ALA A 98 13.50 25.77 -9.38
C ALA A 98 14.97 26.13 -9.11
N LEU A 99 15.57 25.54 -8.07
CA LEU A 99 16.99 25.74 -7.75
C LEU A 99 17.92 25.06 -8.78
N MET A 100 17.52 23.91 -9.34
CA MET A 100 18.28 23.25 -10.41
C MET A 100 18.20 24.03 -11.73
N ALA A 101 17.03 24.56 -12.07
CA ALA A 101 16.82 25.41 -13.25
C ALA A 101 17.64 26.71 -13.17
N GLN A 102 17.74 27.32 -11.98
CA GLN A 102 18.58 28.50 -11.75
C GLN A 102 20.08 28.21 -11.82
N ARG A 103 20.49 26.96 -11.61
CA ARG A 103 21.90 26.53 -11.62
C ARG A 103 22.39 26.03 -12.98
N GLY A 104 21.52 26.01 -14.01
CA GLY A 104 21.94 25.73 -15.39
C GLY A 104 22.63 24.37 -15.54
N VAL A 105 22.06 23.30 -14.99
CA VAL A 105 22.55 21.94 -15.26
C VAL A 105 21.90 21.47 -16.57
N PRO A 106 22.66 21.31 -17.68
CA PRO A 106 22.12 20.78 -18.91
C PRO A 106 21.72 19.31 -18.73
N ASN A 107 20.62 18.92 -19.39
CA ASN A 107 20.14 17.53 -19.53
C ASN A 107 21.16 16.65 -20.26
#